data_AF-A0A662TCP7-F1
#
_entry.id   AF-A0A662TCP7-F1
#
_cell.length_a   1.000
_cell.length_b   1.000
_cell.length_c   1.000
_cell.angle_alpha   90.00
_cell.angle_beta   90.00
_cell.angle_gamma   90.00
#
_symmetry.space_group_name_H-M   'P 1'
#
loop_
_entity.id
_entity.type
_entity.pdbx_description
1 polymer ?
#
loop_
_entity_poly.entity_id
_entity_poly.type
_entity_poly.pdbx_seq_one_letter_code
_entity_poly.pdbx_strand_id
1 'polypeptide(L)' 'MSRRTTIILDDDVYKMLVKESIERYGTAKAISRVINELLREKLSGREDIIQLLYSKKIAKVSWEEFEEFRRKLSKRFEES' A
#
# COMPACT_ATOMS: atom_id res chain seq x y z
N MET A 1 -15.58 5.61 4.95
CA MET A 1 -16.98 5.38 4.50
C MET A 1 -17.07 4.03 3.79
N SER A 2 -18.17 3.29 3.97
CA SER A 2 -18.46 2.10 3.17
C SER A 2 -19.37 2.47 1.98
N ARG A 3 -19.12 1.87 0.82
CA ARG A 3 -20.02 1.93 -0.34
C ARG A 3 -20.49 0.53 -0.68
N ARG A 4 -21.74 0.40 -1.13
CA ARG A 4 -22.28 -0.89 -1.61
C ARG A 4 -21.85 -1.09 -3.05
N THR A 5 -21.26 -2.25 -3.32
CA THR A 5 -20.82 -2.66 -4.65
C THR A 5 -21.22 -4.12 -4.84
N THR A 6 -21.76 -4.46 -6.01
CA THR A 6 -22.00 -5.85 -6.40
C THR A 6 -20.73 -6.37 -7.07
N ILE A 7 -20.25 -7.53 -6.62
CA ILE A 7 -19.10 -8.23 -7.17
C ILE A 7 -19.51 -9.65 -7.55
N ILE A 8 -19.07 -10.11 -8.71
CA ILE A 8 -19.21 -11.50 -9.13
C ILE A 8 -17.92 -12.21 -8.72
N LEU A 9 -18.06 -13.34 -8.04
CA LEU A 9 -16.94 -14.16 -7.56
C LEU A 9 -17.09 -15.56 -8.14
N ASP A 10 -15.98 -16.14 -8.56
CA ASP A 10 -15.93 -17.56 -8.90
C ASP A 10 -16.23 -18.40 -7.65
N ASP A 11 -16.77 -19.60 -7.85
CA ASP A 11 -17.29 -20.44 -6.77
C ASP A 11 -16.21 -20.82 -5.74
N ASP A 12 -15.00 -21.11 -6.21
CA ASP A 12 -13.83 -21.39 -5.37
C ASP A 12 -13.41 -20.17 -4.54
N VAL A 13 -13.36 -18.99 -5.16
CA VAL A 13 -13.04 -17.72 -4.49
C VAL A 13 -14.10 -17.39 -3.43
N TYR A 14 -15.38 -17.56 -3.76
CA TYR A 14 -16.48 -17.35 -2.82
C TYR A 14 -16.35 -18.28 -1.60
N LYS A 15 -16.11 -19.58 -1.82
CA LYS A 15 -15.93 -20.58 -0.75
C LYS A 15 -14.78 -20.21 0.18
N MET A 16 -13.64 -19.79 -0.37
CA MET A 16 -12.49 -19.36 0.41
C MET A 16 -12.83 -18.15 1.29
N LEU A 17 -13.53 -17.15 0.73
CA LEU A 17 -13.93 -15.96 1.48
C LEU A 17 -14.95 -16.26 2.58
N VAL A 18 -15.91 -17.16 2.32
CA VAL A 18 -16.88 -17.62 3.34
C VAL A 18 -16.15 -18.31 4.49
N LYS A 19 -15.24 -19.23 4.16
CA LYS A 19 -14.46 -19.97 5.15
C LYS A 19 -13.68 -19.02 6.06
N GLU A 20 -12.88 -18.12 5.47
CA GLU A 20 -12.11 -17.12 6.23
C GLU A 20 -13.00 -16.20 7.07
N SER A 21 -14.18 -15.84 6.56
CA SER A 21 -15.13 -15.00 7.30
C SER A 21 -15.66 -15.69 8.55
N ILE A 22 -15.93 -17.00 8.46
CA ILE A 22 -16.38 -17.81 9.59
C ILE A 22 -15.22 -18.06 10.56
N GLU A 23 -14.04 -18.41 10.06
CA GLU A 23 -12.87 -18.69 10.91
C GLU A 23 -12.39 -17.46 11.70
N ARG A 24 -12.40 -16.27 11.10
CA ARG A 24 -11.94 -15.04 11.76
C ARG A 24 -13.02 -14.30 12.55
N TYR A 25 -14.27 -14.32 12.09
CA TYR A 25 -15.35 -13.48 12.64
C TYR A 25 -16.61 -14.24 13.05
N GLY A 26 -16.63 -15.57 12.91
CA GLY A 26 -17.77 -16.42 13.26
C GLY A 26 -18.98 -16.26 12.35
N THR A 27 -18.88 -15.51 11.24
CA THR A 27 -20.02 -15.27 10.35
C THR A 27 -19.63 -15.01 8.90
N ALA A 28 -20.35 -15.63 7.96
CA ALA A 28 -20.23 -15.34 6.53
C ALA A 28 -20.65 -13.90 6.17
N LYS A 29 -21.36 -13.18 7.05
CA LYS A 29 -21.68 -11.75 6.83
C LYS A 29 -20.43 -10.87 6.84
N ALA A 30 -19.30 -11.37 7.36
CA ALA A 30 -18.03 -10.66 7.38
C ALA A 30 -17.27 -10.67 6.05
N ILE A 31 -17.79 -11.29 4.98
CA ILE A 31 -17.13 -11.33 3.65
C ILE A 31 -16.69 -9.95 3.18
N SER A 32 -17.57 -8.94 3.29
CA SER A 32 -17.21 -7.57 2.87
C SER A 32 -16.02 -7.02 3.66
N ARG A 33 -15.89 -7.38 4.94
CA ARG A 33 -14.75 -6.98 5.77
C ARG A 33 -13.48 -7.69 5.34
N VAL A 34 -13.53 -9.02 5.16
CA VAL A 34 -12.39 -9.83 4.69
C VAL A 34 -11.87 -9.31 3.35
N ILE A 35 -12.76 -9.07 2.38
CA ILE A 35 -12.39 -8.51 1.07
C ILE A 35 -11.70 -7.15 1.22
N ASN A 36 -12.25 -6.25 2.04
CA ASN A 36 -11.64 -4.93 2.25
C ASN A 36 -10.26 -5.01 2.90
N GLU A 37 -10.07 -5.91 3.87
CA GLU A 37 -8.78 -6.09 4.55
C GLU A 37 -7.73 -6.65 3.59
N LEU A 38 -8.06 -7.71 2.84
CA LEU A 38 -7.17 -8.28 1.81
C LEU A 38 -6.80 -7.26 0.73
N LEU A 39 -7.77 -6.50 0.24
CA LEU A 39 -7.52 -5.45 -0.76
C LEU A 39 -6.64 -4.34 -0.19
N ARG A 40 -6.86 -3.89 1.05
CA ARG A 40 -6.00 -2.89 1.69
C ARG A 40 -4.56 -3.39 1.84
N GLU A 41 -4.37 -4.64 2.25
CA GLU A 41 -3.04 -5.23 2.38
C GLU A 41 -2.31 -5.27 1.02
N LYS A 42 -3.00 -5.66 -0.06
CA LYS A 42 -2.39 -5.75 -1.39
C LYS A 42 -2.23 -4.40 -2.10
N LEU A 43 -3.13 -3.45 -1.87
CA LEU A 43 -3.10 -2.14 -2.55
C LEU A 43 -2.24 -1.11 -1.81
N SER A 44 -2.11 -1.18 -0.48
CA SER A 44 -1.34 -0.22 0.32
C SER A 44 0.10 -0.05 -0.19
N GLY A 45 0.79 -1.15 -0.51
CA GLY A 45 2.14 -1.03 -1.07
C GLY A 45 2.17 -0.49 -2.51
N ARG A 46 1.17 -0.79 -3.33
CA ARG A 46 1.22 -0.49 -4.78
C ARG A 46 0.78 0.94 -5.09
N GLU A 47 -0.24 1.43 -4.40
CA GLU A 47 -0.73 2.81 -4.56
C GLU A 47 0.28 3.82 -4.04
N ASP A 48 0.92 3.56 -2.90
CA ASP A 48 1.95 4.44 -2.34
C ASP A 48 3.21 4.47 -3.21
N ILE A 49 3.62 3.33 -3.78
CA ILE A 49 4.75 3.24 -4.73
C ILE A 49 4.41 3.94 -6.05
N ILE A 50 3.21 3.73 -6.59
CA ILE A 50 2.75 4.43 -7.80
C ILE A 50 2.65 5.93 -7.54
N GLN A 51 2.12 6.35 -6.40
CA GLN A 51 2.12 7.76 -6.00
C GLN A 51 3.54 8.30 -5.82
N LEU A 52 4.50 7.57 -5.25
CA LEU A 52 5.90 7.98 -5.19
C LEU A 52 6.53 8.12 -6.59
N LEU A 53 6.24 7.19 -7.50
CA LEU A 53 6.77 7.18 -8.87
C LEU A 53 6.16 8.27 -9.76
N TYR A 54 4.85 8.54 -9.63
CA TYR A 54 4.13 9.55 -10.41
C TYR A 54 3.96 10.90 -9.71
N SER A 55 4.28 10.98 -8.40
CA SER A 55 4.43 12.26 -7.73
C SER A 55 5.50 13.01 -8.49
N LYS A 56 5.09 14.15 -9.06
CA LYS A 56 5.94 15.07 -9.81
C LYS A 56 7.21 15.24 -8.99
N LYS A 57 8.36 14.71 -9.42
CA LYS A 57 9.65 14.87 -8.71
C LYS A 57 9.76 16.34 -8.30
N ILE A 58 9.53 16.64 -7.01
CA ILE A 58 9.37 18.02 -6.53
C ILE A 58 10.70 18.77 -6.65
N ALA A 59 11.82 18.05 -6.77
CA ALA A 59 13.11 18.63 -7.05
C ALA A 59 13.72 18.03 -8.33
N LYS A 60 13.95 18.88 -9.34
CA LYS A 60 15.05 18.71 -10.28
C LYS A 60 16.30 19.17 -9.54
N VAL A 61 16.98 18.25 -8.87
CA VAL A 61 18.27 18.54 -8.23
C VAL A 61 19.32 18.52 -9.34
N SER A 62 20.09 19.59 -9.50
CA SER A 62 21.23 19.56 -10.40
C SER A 62 22.31 18.63 -9.84
N TRP A 63 23.21 18.16 -10.69
CA TRP A 63 24.29 17.30 -10.20
C TRP A 63 25.20 18.03 -9.20
N GLU A 64 25.34 19.35 -9.34
CA GLU A 64 26.11 20.16 -8.38
C GLU A 64 25.43 20.24 -7.00
N GLU A 65 24.11 20.43 -6.96
CA GLU A 65 23.35 20.50 -5.71
C GLU A 65 23.39 19.17 -4.93
N PHE A 66 23.38 18.04 -5.66
CA PHE A 66 23.50 16.72 -5.07
C PHE A 66 24.89 16.47 -4.46
N GLU A 67 25.96 16.83 -5.17
CA GLU A 67 27.33 16.68 -4.66
C GLU A 67 27.60 17.61 -3.47
N GLU A 68 27.05 18.83 -3.48
CA GLU A 68 27.19 19.73 -2.33
C GLU A 68 26.48 19.20 -1.08
N PHE A 69 25.29 18.62 -1.25
CA PHE A 69 24.56 17.93 -0.18
C PHE A 69 25.35 16.72 0.35
N ARG A 70 25.86 15.86 -0.55
CA ARG A 70 26.68 14.70 -0.18
C ARG A 70 27.91 15.09 0.63
N ARG A 71 28.61 16.15 0.19
CA ARG A 71 29.79 16.68 0.88
C ARG A 71 29.46 17.22 2.27
N LYS A 72 28.31 17.90 2.42
CA LYS A 72 27.83 18.38 3.74
C LYS A 72 27.50 17.23 4.68
N LEU A 73 26.87 16.17 4.17
CA LEU A 73 26.61 14.97 4.97
C LEU A 73 27.92 14.30 5.42
N SER A 74 28.89 14.12 4.53
CA SER A 74 30.18 13.47 4.85
C SER A 74 30.90 14.17 6.00
N LYS A 75 30.97 15.51 5.97
CA LYS A 75 31.57 16.30 7.07
C LYS A 75 30.87 16.08 8.40
N ARG A 76 29.53 15.97 8.37
CA ARG A 76 28.72 15.77 9.58
C ARG A 76 28.96 14.42 10.24
N PHE A 77 29.32 13.41 9.45
CA PHE A 77 29.66 12.06 9.93
C PHE A 77 31.13 11.93 10.36
N GLU A 78 32.02 12.81 9.91
CA GLU A 78 33.44 12.86 10.33
C GLU A 78 33.65 13.66 11.63
N GLU A 79 32.70 14.52 12.01
CA GLU A 79 32.71 15.31 13.26
C GLU A 79 31.97 14.64 14.44
N SER A 80 31.54 13.37 14.31
CA SER A 80 30.86 12.58 15.36
C SER A 80 31.77 11.54 16.01
#